data_AF-B3P2D7-F1
#
_entry.id   AF-B3P2D7-F1
#
_cell.length_a   1.000
_cell.length_b   1.000
_cell.length_c   1.000
_cell.angle_alpha   90.00
_cell.angle_beta   90.00
_cell.angle_gamma   90.00
#
_symmetry.space_group_name_H-M   'P 1'
#
loop_
_entity.id
_entity.type
_entity.pdbx_description
1 polymer ?
#
loop_
_entity_poly.entity_id
_entity_poly.type
_entity_poly.pdbx_seq_one_letter_code
_entity_poly.pdbx_strand_id
1 'polypeptide(L)'
;MSLLVQVFKWDQRCRLHHRVDILLRRGVKKQAVYPTKLAEVGRLVEARDERYETGQLFLHRIFGYRGVILFPWTARVYDRDLHNPGKISAATTASANTTQQHRTKEASLRVKANTSAPPTAATAQNGDAPTSAAFQTNAAEGTTSVGTASQVDPKEVKGKVQTFYQVLIDTRDCPYIRAQTEAVTFLGNQDSNRSLYAIPGLDYVAHVDIMPYSSSEKSPLQHELFDKFLTHAPEADPPFVGQDTLKAWQEKNHPWLDMSDVHKETTENVRITVIPFYMGCRETPASSVYWWRYCIRLENLGELSVQLRERHWRIFSLSGTLETVRGRGVVGQEPILSPRLPAFQYSSHVSLQAPSGHMWGTFRLEREDGYSFDCKIPPFSLESKPDDLGPPTPATPSAHDKKRDDSD
;
A
#
# COMPACT_ATOMS: atom_id res chain seq x y z
N MET A 1 -3.84 -29.19 -23.25
CA MET A 1 -3.71 -27.80 -22.76
C MET A 1 -4.71 -26.94 -23.50
N SER A 2 -5.82 -26.55 -22.87
CA SER A 2 -6.76 -25.59 -23.44
C SER A 2 -7.55 -24.90 -22.34
N LEU A 3 -7.74 -23.59 -22.52
CA LEU A 3 -8.41 -22.62 -21.64
C LEU A 3 -9.84 -23.02 -21.29
N LEU A 4 -10.30 -22.67 -20.09
CA LEU A 4 -11.71 -22.34 -19.87
C LEU A 4 -11.85 -21.02 -19.12
N VAL A 5 -12.31 -20.02 -19.87
CA VAL A 5 -12.78 -18.72 -19.41
C VAL A 5 -14.15 -18.91 -18.73
N GLN A 6 -14.34 -18.31 -17.56
CA GLN A 6 -15.68 -18.03 -17.05
C GLN A 6 -15.85 -16.54 -16.76
N VAL A 7 -16.95 -16.04 -17.31
CA VAL A 7 -17.44 -14.66 -17.32
C VAL A 7 -18.35 -14.48 -16.12
N PHE A 8 -18.09 -13.49 -15.28
CA PHE A 8 -19.11 -12.88 -14.44
C PHE A 8 -19.28 -11.43 -14.89
N LYS A 9 -20.46 -11.11 -15.42
CA LYS A 9 -20.93 -9.73 -15.59
C LYS A 9 -21.45 -9.27 -14.23
N TRP A 10 -20.81 -8.26 -13.65
CA TRP A 10 -21.34 -7.52 -12.51
C TRP A 10 -21.98 -6.25 -13.06
N ASP A 11 -23.31 -6.24 -13.21
CA ASP A 11 -24.06 -5.07 -13.66
C ASP A 11 -24.38 -4.17 -12.45
N GLN A 12 -24.14 -2.87 -12.62
CA GLN A 12 -24.45 -1.84 -11.64
C GLN A 12 -25.96 -1.60 -11.65
N ARG A 13 -26.68 -2.21 -10.69
CA ARG A 13 -27.99 -1.74 -10.20
C ARG A 13 -28.46 -2.68 -9.06
N CYS A 14 -28.14 -2.34 -7.82
CA CYS A 14 -28.74 -3.00 -6.65
C CYS A 14 -30.19 -2.53 -6.47
N ARG A 15 -31.13 -3.19 -7.18
CA ARG A 15 -32.45 -3.47 -6.63
C ARG A 15 -32.42 -4.94 -6.22
N LEU A 16 -32.64 -5.22 -4.94
CA LEU A 16 -32.86 -6.58 -4.44
C LEU A 16 -34.04 -7.20 -5.19
N HIS A 17 -33.76 -8.08 -6.15
CA HIS A 17 -34.75 -9.00 -6.66
C HIS A 17 -34.76 -10.24 -5.75
N HIS A 18 -35.81 -10.37 -4.96
CA HIS A 18 -36.15 -11.61 -4.28
C HIS A 18 -36.38 -12.72 -5.32
N ARG A 19 -35.73 -13.87 -5.10
CA ARG A 19 -35.80 -15.13 -5.87
C ARG A 19 -35.08 -15.16 -7.21
N VAL A 20 -34.00 -15.92 -7.27
CA VAL A 20 -33.49 -16.51 -8.51
C VAL A 20 -33.15 -17.98 -8.23
N ASP A 21 -34.04 -18.88 -8.66
CA ASP A 21 -33.71 -20.29 -8.85
C ASP A 21 -32.87 -20.42 -10.13
N ILE A 22 -31.63 -20.88 -10.02
CA ILE A 22 -30.72 -21.07 -11.16
C ILE A 22 -30.94 -22.47 -11.74
N LEU A 23 -31.58 -22.57 -12.91
CA LEU A 23 -31.64 -23.79 -13.73
C LEU A 23 -30.52 -23.77 -14.80
N LEU A 24 -29.47 -24.56 -14.58
CA LEU A 24 -28.41 -24.81 -15.57
C LEU A 24 -28.62 -26.19 -16.21
N ARG A 25 -29.08 -26.24 -17.47
CA ARG A 25 -29.10 -27.47 -18.28
C ARG A 25 -27.89 -27.45 -19.21
N ARG A 26 -26.88 -28.29 -18.93
CA ARG A 26 -25.79 -28.58 -19.86
C ARG A 26 -25.67 -30.09 -20.02
N GLY A 27 -25.75 -30.59 -21.24
CA GLY A 27 -25.62 -32.01 -21.56
C GLY A 27 -24.20 -32.50 -21.29
N VAL A 28 -24.05 -33.43 -20.35
CA VAL A 28 -22.76 -34.03 -19.96
C VAL A 28 -22.68 -35.44 -20.51
N LYS A 29 -21.64 -35.73 -21.31
CA LYS A 29 -21.19 -37.11 -21.56
C LYS A 29 -20.69 -37.68 -20.23
N LYS A 30 -21.24 -38.83 -19.82
CA LYS A 30 -21.02 -39.48 -18.51
C LYS A 30 -19.53 -39.73 -18.23
N GLN A 31 -18.90 -38.80 -17.51
CA GLN A 31 -17.83 -39.10 -16.56
C GLN A 31 -18.44 -39.04 -15.16
N ALA A 32 -18.05 -39.96 -14.27
CA ALA A 32 -18.61 -40.05 -12.93
C ALA A 32 -18.43 -38.72 -12.18
N VAL A 33 -19.52 -37.96 -12.08
CA VAL A 33 -19.59 -36.73 -11.30
C VAL A 33 -19.88 -37.14 -9.86
N TYR A 34 -18.86 -37.09 -9.00
CA TYR A 34 -19.12 -37.07 -7.56
C TYR A 34 -19.94 -35.81 -7.27
N PRO A 35 -21.11 -35.91 -6.62
CA PRO A 35 -21.90 -34.72 -6.30
C PRO A 35 -21.10 -33.84 -5.33
N THR A 36 -20.67 -32.66 -5.78
CA THR A 36 -20.06 -31.66 -4.91
C THR A 36 -21.12 -31.17 -3.93
N LYS A 37 -21.06 -31.66 -2.68
CA LYS A 37 -21.94 -31.20 -1.60
C LYS A 37 -21.42 -29.87 -1.09
N LEU A 38 -22.17 -28.79 -1.29
CA LEU A 38 -21.89 -27.50 -0.68
C LEU A 38 -22.23 -27.58 0.81
N ALA A 39 -21.38 -26.99 1.66
CA ALA A 39 -21.62 -26.84 3.09
C ALA A 39 -21.85 -25.36 3.41
N GLU A 40 -22.85 -25.08 4.25
CA GLU A 40 -23.06 -23.73 4.80
C GLU A 40 -21.98 -23.47 5.85
N VAL A 41 -21.10 -22.50 5.58
CA VAL A 41 -20.04 -22.07 6.51
C VAL A 41 -20.43 -20.84 7.32
N GLY A 42 -21.49 -20.14 6.91
CA GLY A 42 -21.98 -18.93 7.56
C GLY A 42 -22.94 -18.12 6.68
N ARG A 43 -23.50 -17.06 7.26
CA ARG A 43 -24.46 -16.15 6.63
C ARG A 43 -23.98 -14.72 6.70
N LEU A 44 -23.91 -14.04 5.55
CA LEU A 44 -23.59 -12.61 5.52
C LEU A 44 -24.59 -11.81 6.35
N VAL A 45 -24.06 -10.85 7.11
CA VAL A 45 -24.80 -9.89 7.90
C VAL A 45 -24.72 -8.54 7.19
N GLU A 46 -25.69 -7.67 7.44
CA GLU A 46 -25.65 -6.31 6.92
C GLU A 46 -24.45 -5.55 7.49
N ALA A 47 -23.75 -4.79 6.63
CA ALA A 47 -22.66 -3.95 7.06
C ALA A 47 -23.21 -2.85 7.98
N ARG A 48 -22.58 -2.67 9.13
CA ARG A 48 -22.93 -1.64 10.12
C ARG A 48 -22.01 -0.44 9.92
N ASP A 49 -22.50 0.77 10.22
CA ASP A 49 -21.66 1.97 10.32
C ASP A 49 -20.95 2.05 11.69
N GLU A 50 -21.51 1.35 12.68
CA GLU A 50 -20.96 1.25 14.03
C GLU A 50 -19.76 0.30 14.07
N ARG A 51 -18.90 0.48 15.07
CA ARG A 51 -17.70 -0.35 15.21
C ARG A 51 -18.09 -1.81 15.42
N TYR A 52 -17.44 -2.71 14.67
CA TYR A 52 -17.51 -4.13 14.94
C TYR A 52 -16.76 -4.51 16.22
N GLU A 53 -17.31 -5.52 16.91
CA GLU A 53 -16.77 -6.07 18.14
C GLU A 53 -15.67 -7.12 17.87
N THR A 54 -14.85 -7.36 18.90
CA THR A 54 -13.90 -8.49 18.94
C THR A 54 -14.63 -9.80 18.66
N GLY A 55 -14.04 -10.67 17.84
CA GLY A 55 -14.63 -11.96 17.48
C GLY A 55 -15.57 -11.93 16.27
N GLN A 56 -15.87 -10.74 15.72
CA GLN A 56 -16.67 -10.64 14.50
C GLN A 56 -15.95 -11.30 13.32
N LEU A 57 -16.59 -12.29 12.70
CA LEU A 57 -16.13 -12.92 11.46
C LEU A 57 -16.47 -12.04 10.26
N PHE A 58 -15.60 -12.02 9.26
CA PHE A 58 -15.83 -11.24 8.05
C PHE A 58 -15.17 -11.84 6.81
N LEU A 59 -15.66 -11.47 5.65
CA LEU A 59 -14.94 -11.59 4.38
C LEU A 59 -14.33 -10.24 4.04
N HIS A 60 -13.05 -10.21 3.67
CA HIS A 60 -12.43 -8.99 3.19
C HIS A 60 -13.03 -8.60 1.84
N ARG A 61 -13.62 -7.41 1.73
CA ARG A 61 -14.35 -6.96 0.53
C ARG A 61 -13.53 -6.99 -0.75
N ILE A 62 -12.25 -6.60 -0.65
CA ILE A 62 -11.33 -6.54 -1.78
C ILE A 62 -10.63 -7.89 -2.03
N PHE A 63 -10.01 -8.47 -1.00
CA PHE A 63 -9.16 -9.67 -1.15
C PHE A 63 -9.89 -11.00 -0.97
N GLY A 64 -11.15 -10.98 -0.51
CA GLY A 64 -12.03 -12.15 -0.43
C GLY A 64 -11.68 -13.18 0.65
N TYR A 65 -10.69 -12.92 1.50
CA TYR A 65 -10.30 -13.85 2.56
C TYR A 65 -11.27 -13.82 3.74
N ARG A 66 -11.41 -14.94 4.44
CA ARG A 66 -12.06 -15.00 5.75
C ARG A 66 -11.14 -14.46 6.82
N GLY A 67 -11.69 -13.66 7.71
CA GLY A 67 -10.97 -13.13 8.85
C GLY A 67 -11.83 -13.03 10.10
N VAL A 68 -11.17 -12.79 11.23
CA VAL A 68 -11.81 -12.45 12.49
C VAL A 68 -11.20 -11.18 13.07
N ILE A 69 -12.04 -10.30 13.62
CA ILE A 69 -11.61 -9.07 14.26
C ILE A 69 -11.02 -9.36 15.63
N LEU A 70 -9.83 -8.81 15.92
CA LEU A 70 -9.22 -8.85 17.24
C LEU A 70 -9.65 -7.64 18.07
N PHE A 71 -9.39 -6.42 17.59
CA PHE A 71 -9.82 -5.19 18.25
C PHE A 71 -9.80 -4.01 17.28
N PRO A 72 -10.65 -2.98 17.50
CA PRO A 72 -10.63 -1.75 16.74
C PRO A 72 -9.46 -0.86 17.16
N TRP A 73 -9.05 0.01 16.26
CA TRP A 73 -8.18 1.15 16.51
C TRP A 73 -8.62 2.31 15.60
N THR A 74 -8.22 3.52 15.95
CA THR A 74 -8.55 4.70 15.14
C THR A 74 -7.32 5.27 14.48
N ALA A 75 -7.45 5.64 13.22
CA ALA A 75 -6.40 6.32 12.48
C ALA A 75 -6.96 7.58 11.83
N ARG A 76 -6.12 8.61 11.71
CA ARG A 76 -6.47 9.81 10.94
C ARG A 76 -6.14 9.56 9.47
N VAL A 77 -7.15 9.69 8.62
CA VAL A 77 -7.05 9.43 7.18
C VAL A 77 -6.94 10.74 6.41
N TYR A 78 -5.82 10.93 5.74
CA TYR A 78 -5.55 12.05 4.84
C TYR A 78 -5.83 11.62 3.41
N ASP A 79 -7.08 11.85 2.99
CA ASP A 79 -7.53 11.54 1.64
C ASP A 79 -7.36 12.77 0.72
N ARG A 80 -6.38 12.69 -0.17
CA ARG A 80 -6.07 13.76 -1.13
C ARG A 80 -7.06 13.83 -2.28
N ASP A 81 -7.85 12.78 -2.50
CA ASP A 81 -8.85 12.74 -3.58
C ASP A 81 -10.00 13.73 -3.28
N LEU A 82 -10.34 13.90 -2.00
CA LEU A 82 -11.40 14.80 -1.54
C LEU A 82 -11.07 16.29 -1.74
N HIS A 83 -9.79 16.62 -1.86
CA HIS A 83 -9.31 18.01 -1.95
C HIS A 83 -9.06 18.45 -3.40
N ASN A 84 -9.18 17.54 -4.37
CA ASN A 84 -9.00 17.85 -5.80
C ASN A 84 -10.09 17.20 -6.69
N PRO A 85 -11.36 17.61 -6.54
CA PRO A 85 -12.49 17.00 -7.26
C PRO A 85 -12.38 17.16 -8.80
N GLY A 86 -11.60 18.13 -9.28
CA GLY A 86 -11.43 18.40 -10.72
C GLY A 86 -10.60 17.37 -11.49
N LYS A 87 -9.90 16.44 -10.83
CA LYS A 87 -9.13 15.37 -11.52
C LYS A 87 -9.93 14.10 -11.77
N ILE A 88 -11.00 13.86 -11.03
CA ILE A 88 -11.82 12.64 -11.15
C ILE A 88 -12.75 12.73 -12.38
N SER A 89 -13.18 13.93 -12.80
CA SER A 89 -14.07 14.09 -13.98
C SER A 89 -13.34 14.19 -15.33
N ALA A 90 -12.06 14.56 -15.34
CA ALA A 90 -11.30 14.71 -16.59
C ALA A 90 -10.97 13.35 -17.24
N ALA A 91 -10.81 12.28 -16.45
CA ALA A 91 -10.53 10.94 -16.96
C ALA A 91 -11.74 10.28 -17.65
N THR A 92 -12.97 10.62 -17.26
CA THR A 92 -14.19 10.10 -17.91
C THR A 92 -14.47 10.77 -19.26
N THR A 93 -14.00 11.99 -19.48
CA THR A 93 -14.30 12.75 -20.70
C THR A 93 -13.22 12.61 -21.78
N ALA A 94 -11.98 12.30 -21.40
CA ALA A 94 -10.88 12.15 -22.36
C ALA A 94 -10.96 10.86 -23.23
N SER A 95 -11.61 9.79 -22.76
CA SER A 95 -11.84 8.57 -23.56
C SER A 95 -12.94 8.71 -24.62
N ALA A 96 -13.74 9.78 -24.58
CA ALA A 96 -14.86 9.96 -25.52
C ALA A 96 -14.50 10.73 -26.80
N ASN A 97 -13.38 11.45 -26.83
CA ASN A 97 -13.08 12.41 -27.92
C ASN A 97 -12.03 11.95 -28.95
N THR A 98 -11.52 10.71 -28.90
CA THR A 98 -10.51 10.23 -29.88
C THR A 98 -11.11 9.38 -31.01
N THR A 99 -12.44 9.35 -31.20
CA THR A 99 -13.08 8.50 -32.24
C THR A 99 -13.84 9.28 -33.33
N GLN A 100 -13.59 10.58 -33.52
CA GLN A 100 -14.13 11.33 -34.65
C GLN A 100 -13.07 12.20 -35.33
N GLN A 101 -12.08 11.58 -35.97
CA GLN A 101 -11.33 12.22 -37.07
C GLN A 101 -10.55 11.18 -37.90
N HIS A 102 -11.23 10.17 -38.44
CA HIS A 102 -10.66 9.41 -39.56
C HIS A 102 -11.74 8.66 -40.36
N ARG A 103 -12.51 9.39 -41.20
CA ARG A 103 -13.11 8.84 -42.43
C ARG A 103 -13.83 9.93 -43.23
N THR A 104 -13.14 10.48 -44.23
CA THR A 104 -13.60 10.63 -45.63
C THR A 104 -12.73 11.67 -46.32
N LYS A 105 -11.93 11.21 -47.30
CA LYS A 105 -11.76 11.82 -48.63
C LYS A 105 -10.74 11.01 -49.42
N GLU A 106 -11.26 10.21 -50.34
CA GLU A 106 -10.50 9.69 -51.48
C GLU A 106 -10.50 10.72 -52.63
N ALA A 107 -9.46 10.57 -53.46
CA ALA A 107 -9.31 10.99 -54.85
C ALA A 107 -8.94 12.45 -55.17
N SER A 108 -7.66 12.67 -55.52
CA SER A 108 -7.27 12.80 -56.93
C SER A 108 -5.76 12.85 -57.14
N LEU A 109 -5.32 12.08 -58.13
CA LEU A 109 -3.96 12.03 -58.67
C LEU A 109 -3.52 13.37 -59.29
N ARG A 110 -2.25 13.72 -59.09
CA ARG A 110 -1.44 14.34 -60.15
C ARG A 110 0.04 13.99 -60.02
N VAL A 111 0.51 13.26 -61.02
CA VAL A 111 1.92 12.91 -61.25
C VAL A 111 2.70 14.17 -61.66
N LYS A 112 3.90 14.36 -61.10
CA LYS A 112 5.05 14.92 -61.81
C LYS A 112 6.34 14.37 -61.20
N ALA A 113 7.17 13.80 -62.06
CA ALA A 113 8.46 13.20 -61.77
C ALA A 113 9.53 14.27 -61.51
N ASN A 114 10.54 13.94 -60.69
CA ASN A 114 11.95 14.14 -61.04
C ASN A 114 12.89 13.37 -60.08
N THR A 115 13.66 12.48 -60.71
CA THR A 115 15.02 11.98 -60.45
C THR A 115 15.89 12.72 -59.42
N SER A 116 16.54 11.98 -58.51
CA SER A 116 17.97 11.59 -58.58
C SER A 116 18.46 10.89 -57.29
N ALA A 117 19.42 9.98 -57.46
CA ALA A 117 19.93 8.94 -56.55
C ALA A 117 20.92 9.45 -55.45
N PRO A 118 21.42 8.56 -54.55
CA PRO A 118 22.03 8.87 -53.24
C PRO A 118 23.57 8.83 -53.24
N PRO A 119 24.21 9.01 -52.07
CA PRO A 119 25.30 8.09 -51.67
C PRO A 119 25.19 7.66 -50.19
N THR A 120 25.20 6.36 -49.89
CA THR A 120 26.34 5.46 -49.56
C THR A 120 27.05 5.69 -48.22
N ALA A 121 27.22 4.56 -47.54
CA ALA A 121 27.80 4.32 -46.23
C ALA A 121 29.32 4.54 -46.15
N ALA A 122 29.83 4.73 -44.93
CA ALA A 122 31.17 4.29 -44.55
C ALA A 122 31.28 4.00 -43.03
N THR A 123 32.00 2.94 -42.76
CA THR A 123 32.31 2.27 -41.49
C THR A 123 33.71 2.71 -41.01
N ALA A 124 33.95 2.85 -39.70
CA ALA A 124 35.22 2.59 -38.96
C ALA A 124 35.07 3.18 -37.54
N GLN A 125 35.05 2.40 -36.45
CA GLN A 125 36.16 1.76 -35.72
C GLN A 125 37.18 2.70 -35.04
N ASN A 126 37.33 2.42 -33.74
CA ASN A 126 38.47 2.59 -32.82
C ASN A 126 38.64 3.91 -32.02
N GLY A 127 38.77 3.71 -30.69
CA GLY A 127 39.97 4.15 -29.98
C GLY A 127 39.76 5.12 -28.81
N ASP A 128 39.88 4.57 -27.60
CA ASP A 128 40.52 5.13 -26.40
C ASP A 128 40.07 6.45 -25.75
N ALA A 129 39.78 6.32 -24.46
CA ALA A 129 39.79 7.36 -23.43
C ALA A 129 41.24 7.60 -22.93
N PRO A 130 41.48 8.43 -21.88
CA PRO A 130 40.84 9.67 -21.46
C PRO A 130 41.87 10.82 -21.38
N THR A 131 41.43 12.09 -21.31
CA THR A 131 42.30 13.14 -20.76
C THR A 131 41.48 14.17 -19.98
N SER A 132 41.90 14.32 -18.73
CA SER A 132 41.53 15.35 -17.77
C SER A 132 41.86 16.76 -18.27
N ALA A 133 40.93 17.70 -18.11
CA ALA A 133 41.27 19.11 -17.97
C ALA A 133 40.18 19.81 -17.13
N ALA A 134 40.61 20.29 -15.97
CA ALA A 134 39.89 21.25 -15.16
C ALA A 134 39.85 22.60 -15.88
N PHE A 135 38.74 23.33 -15.80
CA PHE A 135 38.75 24.79 -15.90
C PHE A 135 37.71 25.43 -14.98
N GLN A 136 38.15 26.55 -14.44
CA GLN A 136 37.60 27.33 -13.36
C GLN A 136 36.36 28.15 -13.77
N THR A 137 35.60 28.45 -12.72
CA THR A 137 34.69 29.57 -12.49
C THR A 137 34.83 30.79 -13.40
N ASN A 138 33.69 31.33 -13.84
CA ASN A 138 33.43 32.77 -13.79
C ASN A 138 31.93 33.04 -13.62
N ALA A 139 31.61 33.79 -12.57
CA ALA A 139 30.33 34.41 -12.33
C ALA A 139 30.21 35.68 -13.17
N ALA A 140 29.04 35.91 -13.75
CA ALA A 140 28.62 37.24 -14.21
C ALA A 140 27.10 37.33 -14.07
N GLU A 141 26.69 38.36 -13.33
CA GLU A 141 25.31 38.75 -13.05
C GLU A 141 24.59 39.17 -14.33
N GLY A 142 23.31 38.79 -14.42
CA GLY A 142 22.43 39.15 -15.52
C GLY A 142 20.97 39.04 -15.09
N THR A 143 20.48 40.08 -14.44
CA THR A 143 19.09 40.24 -14.00
C THR A 143 18.16 40.21 -15.21
N THR A 144 17.31 39.19 -15.32
CA THR A 144 16.07 39.30 -16.11
C THR A 144 14.95 38.51 -15.43
N SER A 145 13.95 39.26 -15.00
CA SER A 145 12.72 38.79 -14.37
C SER A 145 11.83 38.10 -15.40
N VAL A 146 11.61 36.80 -15.23
CA VAL A 146 10.47 36.10 -15.84
C VAL A 146 9.79 35.30 -14.74
N GLY A 147 8.63 35.80 -14.31
CA GLY A 147 7.78 35.14 -13.34
C GLY A 147 7.27 33.81 -13.89
N THR A 148 7.50 32.74 -13.13
CA THR A 148 6.68 31.53 -13.24
C THR A 148 6.22 31.19 -11.84
N ALA A 149 5.01 31.65 -11.51
CA ALA A 149 4.32 31.28 -10.29
C ALA A 149 3.91 29.81 -10.37
N SER A 150 4.72 28.93 -9.79
CA SER A 150 4.27 27.61 -9.35
C SER A 150 3.93 27.69 -7.88
N GLN A 151 2.89 28.46 -7.53
CA GLN A 151 2.23 28.31 -6.25
C GLN A 151 1.49 26.97 -6.28
N VAL A 152 2.17 25.92 -5.84
CA VAL A 152 1.50 24.73 -5.32
C VAL A 152 0.92 25.16 -3.99
N ASP A 153 -0.34 25.57 -4.02
CA ASP A 153 -1.12 25.90 -2.82
C ASP A 153 -1.17 24.63 -1.95
N PRO A 154 -0.44 24.54 -0.82
CA PRO A 154 -0.51 23.37 0.04
C PRO A 154 -1.74 23.57 0.92
N LYS A 155 -2.93 23.42 0.35
CA LYS A 155 -4.12 23.24 1.17
C LYS A 155 -3.91 21.98 1.99
N GLU A 156 -3.60 22.19 3.26
CA GLU A 156 -3.41 21.15 4.26
C GLU A 156 -4.60 20.18 4.19
N VAL A 157 -4.30 18.92 3.87
CA VAL A 157 -5.32 17.89 3.70
C VAL A 157 -5.91 17.64 5.07
N LYS A 158 -7.20 17.96 5.28
CA LYS A 158 -7.83 17.73 6.58
C LYS A 158 -8.01 16.22 6.80
N GLY A 159 -7.34 15.70 7.82
CA GLY A 159 -7.45 14.31 8.20
C GLY A 159 -8.81 14.00 8.84
N LYS A 160 -9.49 12.94 8.39
CA LYS A 160 -10.72 12.43 8.99
C LYS A 160 -10.42 11.17 9.81
N VAL A 161 -10.87 11.13 11.06
CA VAL A 161 -10.74 9.94 11.90
C VAL A 161 -11.61 8.82 11.33
N GLN A 162 -11.02 7.64 11.13
CA GLN A 162 -11.72 6.43 10.70
C GLN A 162 -11.31 5.25 11.57
N THR A 163 -12.18 4.25 11.67
CA THR A 163 -11.90 3.01 12.41
C THR A 163 -11.23 1.99 11.49
N PHE A 164 -10.19 1.38 12.00
CA PHE A 164 -9.49 0.24 11.44
C PHE A 164 -9.52 -0.89 12.47
N TYR A 165 -9.10 -2.08 12.06
CA TYR A 165 -9.12 -3.28 12.88
C TYR A 165 -7.80 -4.01 12.72
N GLN A 166 -7.27 -4.53 13.83
CA GLN A 166 -6.32 -5.62 13.74
C GLN A 166 -7.11 -6.92 13.61
N VAL A 167 -6.72 -7.79 12.68
CA VAL A 167 -7.46 -9.00 12.32
C VAL A 167 -6.54 -10.21 12.19
N LEU A 168 -7.13 -11.40 12.30
CA LEU A 168 -6.50 -12.64 11.84
C LEU A 168 -7.14 -13.08 10.52
N ILE A 169 -6.30 -13.57 9.60
CA ILE A 169 -6.66 -14.15 8.32
C ILE A 169 -6.76 -15.67 8.47
N ASP A 170 -7.74 -16.30 7.84
CA ASP A 170 -7.79 -17.75 7.71
C ASP A 170 -6.63 -18.26 6.84
N THR A 171 -5.78 -19.11 7.42
CA THR A 171 -4.59 -19.64 6.74
C THR A 171 -4.90 -20.45 5.48
N ARG A 172 -6.13 -20.98 5.34
CA ARG A 172 -6.58 -21.70 4.14
C ARG A 172 -6.73 -20.77 2.94
N ASP A 173 -6.97 -19.48 3.18
CA ASP A 173 -7.20 -18.49 2.13
C ASP A 173 -5.88 -17.85 1.69
N CYS A 174 -4.86 -17.80 2.56
CA CYS A 174 -3.54 -17.21 2.33
C CYS A 174 -2.92 -17.46 0.94
N PRO A 175 -2.90 -18.70 0.39
CA PRO A 175 -2.32 -18.95 -0.94
C PRO A 175 -3.02 -18.24 -2.11
N TYR A 176 -4.26 -17.79 -1.90
CA TYR A 176 -5.10 -17.15 -2.93
C TYR A 176 -5.18 -15.63 -2.76
N ILE A 177 -4.67 -15.10 -1.65
CA ILE A 177 -4.72 -13.67 -1.34
C ILE A 177 -3.62 -12.95 -2.14
N ARG A 178 -4.00 -11.90 -2.87
CA ARG A 178 -3.06 -11.01 -3.56
C ARG A 178 -2.45 -9.96 -2.61
N ALA A 179 -2.07 -10.42 -1.44
CA ALA A 179 -1.41 -9.65 -0.39
C ALA A 179 -0.31 -10.50 0.25
N GLN A 180 0.73 -9.86 0.78
CA GLN A 180 1.74 -10.58 1.54
C GLN A 180 1.13 -11.14 2.84
N THR A 181 1.18 -12.46 3.02
CA THR A 181 0.59 -13.15 4.17
C THR A 181 1.39 -12.98 5.47
N GLU A 182 2.64 -12.52 5.37
CA GLU A 182 3.51 -12.13 6.49
C GLU A 182 3.65 -10.60 6.56
N ALA A 183 2.54 -9.88 6.35
CA ALA A 183 2.53 -8.43 6.24
C ALA A 183 2.82 -7.69 7.56
N VAL A 184 2.67 -8.33 8.73
CA VAL A 184 2.85 -7.67 10.03
C VAL A 184 4.11 -8.20 10.71
N THR A 185 5.13 -7.35 10.71
CA THR A 185 6.41 -7.61 11.35
C THR A 185 6.65 -6.71 12.54
N PHE A 186 7.47 -7.21 13.45
CA PHE A 186 7.90 -6.55 14.67
C PHE A 186 9.42 -6.58 14.77
N LEU A 187 9.99 -5.61 15.46
CA LEU A 187 11.42 -5.55 15.73
C LEU A 187 11.78 -6.60 16.77
N GLY A 188 12.76 -7.46 16.47
CA GLY A 188 13.27 -8.46 17.42
C GLY A 188 14.11 -7.81 18.53
N ASN A 189 14.26 -8.51 19.66
CA ASN A 189 15.13 -8.06 20.77
C ASN A 189 16.58 -7.86 20.30
N GLN A 190 17.33 -6.99 20.98
CA GLN A 190 18.71 -6.66 20.63
C GLN A 190 19.64 -7.88 20.56
N ASP A 191 19.38 -8.92 21.35
CA ASP A 191 20.19 -10.16 21.39
C ASP A 191 19.85 -11.17 20.28
N SER A 192 18.79 -10.92 19.50
CA SER A 192 18.33 -11.86 18.48
C SER A 192 19.00 -11.60 17.12
N ASN A 193 19.59 -12.65 16.55
CA ASN A 193 20.23 -12.60 15.22
C ASN A 193 19.23 -12.32 14.07
N ARG A 194 17.92 -12.36 14.35
CA ARG A 194 16.85 -11.91 13.45
C ARG A 194 16.47 -10.47 13.79
N SER A 195 16.71 -9.54 12.87
CA SER A 195 16.32 -8.14 13.07
C SER A 195 14.80 -7.97 13.18
N LEU A 196 14.03 -8.77 12.43
CA LEU A 196 12.58 -8.68 12.36
C LEU A 196 11.96 -10.07 12.54
N TYR A 197 10.80 -10.14 13.20
CA TYR A 197 9.93 -11.33 13.21
C TYR A 197 8.55 -10.98 12.68
N ALA A 198 7.94 -11.90 11.94
CA ALA A 198 6.59 -11.74 11.39
C ALA A 198 5.59 -12.60 12.16
N ILE A 199 4.34 -12.15 12.21
CA ILE A 199 3.21 -12.99 12.62
C ILE A 199 2.40 -13.27 11.34
N PRO A 200 2.54 -14.48 10.75
CA PRO A 200 1.75 -14.86 9.59
C PRO A 200 0.26 -14.76 9.89
N GLY A 201 -0.51 -14.27 8.94
CA GLY A 201 -1.97 -14.17 9.06
C GLY A 201 -2.48 -13.02 9.94
N LEU A 202 -1.61 -12.19 10.53
CA LEU A 202 -2.02 -10.93 11.15
C LEU A 202 -2.12 -9.83 10.07
N ASP A 203 -3.16 -9.01 10.10
CA ASP A 203 -3.36 -7.91 9.13
C ASP A 203 -4.10 -6.70 9.76
N TYR A 204 -4.16 -5.58 9.02
CA TYR A 204 -4.90 -4.39 9.38
C TYR A 204 -5.93 -4.05 8.31
N VAL A 205 -7.20 -3.95 8.70
CA VAL A 205 -8.32 -3.81 7.77
C VAL A 205 -9.11 -2.54 8.08
N ALA A 206 -9.47 -1.78 7.05
CA ALA A 206 -10.35 -0.63 7.20
C ALA A 206 -11.79 -1.08 7.44
N HIS A 207 -12.55 -0.30 8.20
CA HIS A 207 -13.96 -0.61 8.45
C HIS A 207 -14.78 -0.90 7.18
N VAL A 208 -14.55 -0.14 6.11
CA VAL A 208 -15.25 -0.27 4.82
C VAL A 208 -14.92 -1.55 4.04
N ASP A 209 -13.86 -2.26 4.44
CA ASP A 209 -13.40 -3.49 3.81
C ASP A 209 -13.96 -4.74 4.49
N ILE A 210 -14.75 -4.59 5.55
CA ILE A 210 -15.35 -5.69 6.31
C ILE A 210 -16.72 -6.03 5.74
N MET A 211 -16.89 -7.27 5.29
CA MET A 211 -18.20 -7.86 5.01
C MET A 211 -18.54 -8.85 6.12
N PRO A 212 -19.29 -8.44 7.16
CA PRO A 212 -19.52 -9.28 8.33
C PRO A 212 -20.34 -10.51 7.97
N TYR A 213 -20.06 -11.64 8.60
CA TYR A 213 -20.90 -12.83 8.54
C TYR A 213 -20.98 -13.52 9.90
N SER A 214 -22.01 -14.32 10.12
CA SER A 214 -22.16 -15.18 11.30
C SER A 214 -21.96 -16.64 10.91
N SER A 215 -21.42 -17.44 11.83
CA SER A 215 -21.23 -18.89 11.65
C SER A 215 -21.66 -19.62 12.91
N SER A 216 -22.19 -20.83 12.73
CA SER A 216 -22.47 -21.76 13.82
C SER A 216 -21.32 -22.73 14.10
N GLU A 217 -20.22 -22.64 13.33
CA GLU A 217 -19.05 -23.47 13.54
C GLU A 217 -18.29 -23.03 14.80
N LYS A 218 -17.86 -24.01 15.61
CA LYS A 218 -17.04 -23.74 16.81
C LYS A 218 -15.63 -23.23 16.46
N SER A 219 -15.12 -23.63 15.30
CA SER A 219 -13.81 -23.23 14.78
C SER A 219 -13.96 -22.78 13.32
N PRO A 220 -14.49 -21.57 13.09
CA PRO A 220 -14.80 -21.07 11.76
C PRO A 220 -13.54 -20.66 10.98
N LEU A 221 -12.42 -20.45 11.69
CA LEU A 221 -11.18 -19.90 11.14
C LEU A 221 -9.97 -20.76 11.54
N GLN A 222 -9.16 -21.12 10.56
CA GLN A 222 -7.93 -21.88 10.80
C GLN A 222 -6.74 -20.93 10.99
N HIS A 223 -6.31 -20.72 12.24
CA HIS A 223 -5.15 -19.88 12.55
C HIS A 223 -4.55 -20.23 13.93
N GLU A 224 -3.22 -20.22 14.06
CA GLU A 224 -2.52 -20.65 15.29
C GLU A 224 -2.83 -19.79 16.52
N LEU A 225 -3.18 -18.52 16.30
CA LEU A 225 -3.54 -17.58 17.36
C LEU A 225 -5.05 -17.54 17.67
N PHE A 226 -5.90 -18.23 16.90
CA PHE A 226 -7.36 -18.14 17.06
C PHE A 226 -7.80 -18.60 18.46
N ASP A 227 -7.50 -19.86 18.82
CA ASP A 227 -7.85 -20.43 20.13
C ASP A 227 -7.01 -19.86 21.28
N LYS A 228 -5.92 -19.13 20.96
CA LYS A 228 -5.14 -18.42 21.97
C LYS A 228 -5.80 -17.10 22.34
N PHE A 229 -6.41 -16.40 21.39
CA PHE A 229 -6.95 -15.06 21.59
C PHE A 229 -8.46 -15.04 21.82
N LEU A 230 -9.19 -16.01 21.30
CA LEU A 230 -10.65 -16.02 21.29
C LEU A 230 -11.18 -17.31 21.91
N THR A 231 -12.29 -17.20 22.64
CA THR A 231 -13.04 -18.35 23.17
C THR A 231 -14.46 -18.29 22.65
N HIS A 232 -14.97 -19.44 22.21
CA HIS A 232 -16.35 -19.56 21.75
C HIS A 232 -17.34 -19.37 22.92
N ALA A 233 -18.23 -18.39 22.78
CA ALA A 233 -19.27 -18.04 23.75
C ALA A 233 -20.63 -17.95 23.03
N PRO A 234 -21.45 -19.01 23.02
CA PRO A 234 -22.66 -19.09 22.19
C PRO A 234 -23.74 -18.07 22.55
N GLU A 235 -23.72 -17.55 23.77
CA GLU A 235 -24.68 -16.54 24.26
C GLU A 235 -24.26 -15.10 23.91
N ALA A 236 -23.05 -14.91 23.35
CA ALA A 236 -22.55 -13.61 22.93
C ALA A 236 -22.82 -13.34 21.44
N ASP A 237 -22.94 -12.07 21.06
CA ASP A 237 -22.97 -11.62 19.67
C ASP A 237 -21.87 -10.56 19.46
N PRO A 238 -20.77 -10.88 18.75
CA PRO A 238 -20.45 -12.14 18.07
C PRO A 238 -20.12 -13.30 19.04
N PRO A 239 -20.22 -14.58 18.60
CA PRO A 239 -20.08 -15.77 19.47
C PRO A 239 -18.63 -16.10 19.86
N PHE A 240 -17.73 -15.13 19.81
CA PHE A 240 -16.33 -15.25 20.18
C PHE A 240 -15.91 -14.06 21.04
N VAL A 241 -15.39 -14.33 22.23
CA VAL A 241 -14.94 -13.30 23.17
C VAL A 241 -13.44 -13.34 23.33
N GLY A 242 -12.84 -12.16 23.55
CA GLY A 242 -11.40 -12.02 23.78
C GLY A 242 -10.96 -12.65 25.11
N GLN A 243 -9.94 -13.50 25.05
CA GLN A 243 -9.24 -14.03 26.21
C GLN A 243 -8.25 -13.01 26.80
N ASP A 244 -7.72 -13.25 27.99
CA ASP A 244 -6.77 -12.34 28.65
C ASP A 244 -5.44 -12.21 27.89
N THR A 245 -5.05 -13.24 27.16
CA THR A 245 -3.96 -13.23 26.18
C THR A 245 -4.16 -12.18 25.09
N LEU A 246 -5.39 -12.00 24.60
CA LEU A 246 -5.72 -10.98 23.61
C LEU A 246 -5.67 -9.58 24.24
N LYS A 247 -6.16 -9.43 25.47
CA LYS A 247 -6.08 -8.15 26.21
C LYS A 247 -4.63 -7.74 26.44
N ALA A 248 -3.79 -8.64 26.93
CA ALA A 248 -2.35 -8.39 27.12
C ALA A 248 -1.65 -8.06 25.79
N TRP A 249 -2.05 -8.73 24.70
CA TRP A 249 -1.58 -8.42 23.36
C TRP A 249 -2.02 -7.02 22.91
N GLN A 250 -3.28 -6.65 23.12
CA GLN A 250 -3.82 -5.34 22.79
C GLN A 250 -3.11 -4.24 23.59
N GLU A 251 -2.95 -4.38 24.90
CA GLU A 251 -2.24 -3.41 25.76
C GLU A 251 -0.81 -3.15 25.28
N LYS A 252 -0.12 -4.20 24.82
CA LYS A 252 1.24 -4.08 24.27
C LYS A 252 1.28 -3.41 22.90
N ASN A 253 0.31 -3.66 22.02
CA ASN A 253 0.36 -3.28 20.61
C ASN A 253 -0.42 -2.00 20.27
N HIS A 254 -1.53 -1.73 20.95
CA HIS A 254 -2.41 -0.59 20.69
C HIS A 254 -1.69 0.76 20.72
N PRO A 255 -0.76 1.04 21.67
CA PRO A 255 -0.05 2.33 21.69
C PRO A 255 0.83 2.59 20.47
N TRP A 256 1.21 1.56 19.71
CA TRP A 256 1.98 1.71 18.46
C TRP A 256 1.07 1.95 17.25
N LEU A 257 -0.20 1.57 17.37
CA LEU A 257 -1.21 1.75 16.33
C LEU A 257 -1.77 3.17 16.36
N ASP A 258 -2.04 3.73 17.54
CA ASP A 258 -2.62 5.09 17.66
C ASP A 258 -1.79 6.21 16.99
N MET A 259 -0.51 5.97 16.74
CA MET A 259 0.40 6.90 16.05
C MET A 259 0.36 6.79 14.52
N SER A 260 -0.37 5.83 13.95
CA SER A 260 -0.31 5.55 12.52
C SER A 260 -1.39 6.32 11.76
N ASP A 261 -0.96 7.32 11.01
CA ASP A 261 -1.79 8.05 10.05
C ASP A 261 -1.97 7.24 8.76
N VAL A 262 -3.10 7.41 8.06
CA VAL A 262 -3.36 6.75 6.77
C VAL A 262 -3.38 7.78 5.66
N HIS A 263 -2.59 7.55 4.62
CA HIS A 263 -2.45 8.48 3.51
C HIS A 263 -2.97 7.86 2.22
N LYS A 264 -3.80 8.60 1.49
CA LYS A 264 -4.43 8.11 0.27
C LYS A 264 -4.38 9.16 -0.84
N GLU A 265 -3.98 8.73 -2.03
CA GLU A 265 -3.99 9.55 -3.25
C GLU A 265 -4.27 8.66 -4.47
N THR A 266 -5.11 9.15 -5.38
CA THR A 266 -5.44 8.50 -6.65
C THR A 266 -4.84 9.28 -7.81
N THR A 267 -4.11 8.57 -8.68
CA THR A 267 -3.57 9.09 -9.93
C THR A 267 -3.96 8.16 -11.06
N GLU A 268 -4.59 8.68 -12.11
CA GLU A 268 -4.93 7.90 -13.32
C GLU A 268 -5.76 6.63 -12.99
N ASN A 269 -6.77 6.79 -12.12
CA ASN A 269 -7.62 5.71 -11.58
C ASN A 269 -6.88 4.63 -10.77
N VAL A 270 -5.60 4.79 -10.47
CA VAL A 270 -4.88 3.93 -9.52
C VAL A 270 -4.80 4.64 -8.19
N ARG A 271 -5.40 4.04 -7.16
CA ARG A 271 -5.38 4.51 -5.79
C ARG A 271 -4.25 3.86 -5.02
N ILE A 272 -3.46 4.68 -4.34
CA ILE A 272 -2.42 4.25 -3.40
C ILE A 272 -2.87 4.63 -1.99
N THR A 273 -2.92 3.64 -1.10
CA THR A 273 -3.14 3.82 0.34
C THR A 273 -1.89 3.39 1.08
N VAL A 274 -1.40 4.20 2.01
CA VAL A 274 -0.19 3.96 2.81
C VAL A 274 -0.50 4.07 4.30
N ILE A 275 0.00 3.10 5.08
CA ILE A 275 -0.07 3.11 6.55
C ILE A 275 1.34 2.82 7.10
N PRO A 276 2.06 3.80 7.68
CA PRO A 276 3.31 3.58 8.37
C PRO A 276 3.06 3.10 9.81
N PHE A 277 3.92 2.22 10.31
CA PHE A 277 3.87 1.66 11.65
C PHE A 277 5.27 1.76 12.25
N TYR A 278 5.42 2.49 13.34
CA TYR A 278 6.68 2.51 14.09
C TYR A 278 6.89 1.16 14.78
N MET A 279 8.10 0.60 14.62
CA MET A 279 8.45 -0.72 15.15
C MET A 279 9.37 -0.66 16.37
N GLY A 280 9.89 0.53 16.69
CA GLY A 280 10.89 0.74 17.74
C GLY A 280 12.25 1.20 17.21
N CYS A 281 13.19 1.41 18.13
CA CYS A 281 14.56 1.77 17.81
C CYS A 281 15.55 0.74 18.37
N ARG A 282 16.75 0.70 17.78
CA ARG A 282 17.92 0.00 18.30
C ARG A 282 19.01 1.01 18.55
N GLU A 283 19.43 1.10 19.80
CA GLU A 283 20.51 1.97 20.23
C GLU A 283 21.81 1.17 20.32
N THR A 284 22.87 1.71 19.75
CA THR A 284 24.25 1.32 20.05
C THR A 284 24.93 2.50 20.74
N PRO A 285 26.07 2.29 21.44
CA PRO A 285 26.81 3.40 22.05
C PRO A 285 27.22 4.52 21.08
N ALA A 286 27.18 4.27 19.76
CA ALA A 286 27.58 5.21 18.73
C ALA A 286 26.40 5.77 17.90
N SER A 287 25.22 5.13 17.89
CA SER A 287 24.11 5.54 17.01
C SER A 287 22.76 4.91 17.42
N SER A 288 21.67 5.63 17.17
CA SER A 288 20.31 5.08 17.24
C SER A 288 19.74 4.85 15.85
N VAL A 289 19.16 3.67 15.60
CA VAL A 289 18.49 3.33 14.34
C VAL A 289 17.02 3.04 14.61
N TYR A 290 16.15 3.84 14.02
CA TYR A 290 14.70 3.76 14.16
C TYR A 290 14.11 2.98 12.99
N TRP A 291 13.14 2.11 13.27
CA TRP A 291 12.55 1.21 12.26
C TRP A 291 11.06 1.45 12.10
N TRP A 292 10.61 1.51 10.86
CA TRP A 292 9.21 1.53 10.50
C TRP A 292 8.90 0.44 9.49
N ARG A 293 7.71 -0.13 9.60
CA ARG A 293 7.06 -0.90 8.54
C ARG A 293 6.03 -0.01 7.88
N TYR A 294 5.81 -0.14 6.58
CA TYR A 294 4.68 0.48 5.92
C TYR A 294 3.87 -0.58 5.16
N CYS A 295 2.55 -0.48 5.25
CA CYS A 295 1.61 -1.23 4.41
C CYS A 295 1.19 -0.33 3.25
N ILE A 296 1.30 -0.84 2.03
CA ILE A 296 0.87 -0.15 0.81
C ILE A 296 -0.13 -1.01 0.08
N ARG A 297 -1.28 -0.41 -0.21
CA ARG A 297 -2.32 -1.00 -1.04
C ARG A 297 -2.44 -0.22 -2.34
N LEU A 298 -2.37 -0.94 -3.45
CA LEU A 298 -2.64 -0.45 -4.79
C LEU A 298 -4.01 -0.96 -5.24
N GLU A 299 -4.87 -0.08 -5.73
CA GLU A 299 -6.19 -0.43 -6.23
C GLU A 299 -6.42 0.22 -7.60
N ASN A 300 -6.69 -0.59 -8.62
CA ASN A 300 -7.10 -0.14 -9.94
C ASN A 300 -8.62 0.09 -9.95
N LEU A 301 -9.01 1.35 -10.06
CA LEU A 301 -10.39 1.82 -10.19
C LEU A 301 -10.79 2.02 -11.67
N GLY A 302 -9.86 1.81 -12.59
CA GLY A 302 -10.08 1.92 -14.03
C GLY A 302 -10.53 0.61 -14.67
N GLU A 303 -10.89 0.68 -15.95
CA GLU A 303 -11.37 -0.47 -16.72
C GLU A 303 -10.25 -1.26 -17.39
N LEU A 304 -9.10 -0.63 -17.64
CA LEU A 304 -7.97 -1.23 -18.31
C LEU A 304 -6.98 -1.80 -17.29
N SER A 305 -6.37 -2.93 -17.61
CA SER A 305 -5.36 -3.53 -16.74
C SER A 305 -4.10 -2.68 -16.70
N VAL A 306 -3.48 -2.59 -15.53
CA VAL A 306 -2.20 -1.90 -15.33
C VAL A 306 -1.22 -2.83 -14.62
N GLN A 307 0.05 -2.75 -14.97
CA GLN A 307 1.12 -3.50 -14.32
C GLN A 307 2.10 -2.55 -13.66
N LEU A 308 2.42 -2.78 -12.39
CA LEU A 308 3.50 -2.06 -11.72
C LEU A 308 4.84 -2.54 -12.27
N ARG A 309 5.68 -1.60 -12.74
CA ARG A 309 7.01 -1.87 -13.29
C ARG A 309 8.13 -1.44 -12.38
N GLU A 310 8.05 -0.22 -11.85
CA GLU A 310 9.15 0.38 -11.07
C GLU A 310 8.61 1.11 -9.85
N ARG A 311 9.47 1.21 -8.83
CA ARG A 311 9.28 2.06 -7.66
C ARG A 311 10.38 3.11 -7.62
N HIS A 312 10.01 4.31 -7.22
CA HIS A 312 10.94 5.41 -6.96
C HIS A 312 10.53 6.09 -5.65
N TRP A 313 11.37 5.93 -4.64
CA TRP A 313 11.18 6.47 -3.31
C TRP A 313 12.12 7.65 -3.06
N ARG A 314 11.62 8.62 -2.31
CA ARG A 314 12.37 9.72 -1.72
C ARG A 314 12.11 9.69 -0.22
N ILE A 315 13.19 9.64 0.55
CA ILE A 315 13.18 9.46 1.99
C ILE A 315 13.98 10.61 2.58
N PHE A 316 13.31 11.49 3.31
CA PHE A 316 13.93 12.65 3.93
C PHE A 316 13.93 12.47 5.44
N SER A 317 15.10 12.40 6.05
CA SER A 317 15.24 12.29 7.50
C SER A 317 15.30 13.68 8.15
N LEU A 318 14.94 13.76 9.43
CA LEU A 318 15.09 14.99 10.22
C LEU A 318 16.55 15.47 10.32
N SER A 319 17.52 14.57 10.15
CA SER A 319 18.95 14.94 10.07
C SER A 319 19.31 15.75 8.82
N GLY A 320 18.38 15.94 7.88
CA GLY A 320 18.59 16.65 6.62
C GLY A 320 19.06 15.75 5.47
N THR A 321 19.15 14.44 5.69
CA THR A 321 19.57 13.48 4.65
C THR A 321 18.40 13.17 3.71
N LEU A 322 18.63 13.31 2.40
CA LEU A 322 17.69 12.86 1.37
C LEU A 322 18.22 11.62 0.67
N GLU A 323 17.58 10.49 0.90
CA GLU A 323 17.87 9.23 0.20
C GLU A 323 16.87 9.02 -0.94
N THR A 324 17.34 8.43 -2.04
CA THR A 324 16.50 8.06 -3.19
C THR A 324 16.70 6.59 -3.51
N VAL A 325 15.61 5.84 -3.57
CA VAL A 325 15.65 4.40 -3.90
C VAL A 325 14.85 4.17 -5.17
N ARG A 326 15.48 3.60 -6.20
CA ARG A 326 14.82 3.17 -7.44
C ARG A 326 15.00 1.68 -7.64
N GLY A 327 13.98 1.03 -8.17
CA GLY A 327 14.10 -0.40 -8.48
C GLY A 327 12.88 -0.96 -9.19
N ARG A 328 13.07 -2.14 -9.78
CA ARG A 328 12.02 -2.89 -10.45
C ARG A 328 11.05 -3.53 -9.45
N GLY A 329 9.77 -3.45 -9.73
CA GLY A 329 8.70 -4.05 -8.95
C GLY A 329 8.60 -3.51 -7.51
N VAL A 330 7.85 -4.22 -6.70
CA VAL A 330 7.75 -4.09 -5.24
C VAL A 330 7.91 -5.47 -4.63
N VAL A 331 8.71 -5.60 -3.59
CA VAL A 331 8.93 -6.89 -2.88
C VAL A 331 9.22 -8.09 -3.81
N GLY A 332 9.95 -7.84 -4.90
CA GLY A 332 10.28 -8.86 -5.91
C GLY A 332 9.17 -9.18 -6.93
N GLN A 333 8.07 -8.44 -6.92
CA GLN A 333 6.88 -8.67 -7.76
C GLN A 333 6.55 -7.45 -8.64
N GLU A 334 5.99 -7.71 -9.82
CA GLU A 334 5.42 -6.70 -10.73
C GLU A 334 3.92 -6.99 -10.91
N PRO A 335 3.09 -6.65 -9.90
CA PRO A 335 1.69 -7.05 -9.88
C PRO A 335 0.90 -6.41 -11.03
N ILE A 336 0.09 -7.24 -11.69
CA ILE A 336 -0.92 -6.81 -12.67
C ILE A 336 -2.24 -6.56 -11.92
N LEU A 337 -2.78 -5.35 -11.99
CA LEU A 337 -4.07 -4.96 -11.44
C LEU A 337 -5.08 -4.93 -12.59
N SER A 338 -5.92 -5.97 -12.67
CA SER A 338 -6.96 -6.09 -13.70
C SER A 338 -8.33 -5.82 -13.09
N PRO A 339 -9.38 -5.54 -13.88
CA PRO A 339 -10.73 -5.36 -13.34
C PRO A 339 -11.24 -6.54 -12.51
N ARG A 340 -10.76 -7.77 -12.79
CA ARG A 340 -11.14 -8.98 -12.02
C ARG A 340 -10.37 -9.15 -10.73
N LEU A 341 -9.15 -8.60 -10.68
CA LEU A 341 -8.25 -8.66 -9.52
C LEU A 341 -7.63 -7.27 -9.35
N PRO A 342 -8.43 -6.28 -8.90
CA PRO A 342 -8.09 -4.87 -9.02
C PRO A 342 -7.09 -4.40 -7.97
N ALA A 343 -6.75 -5.22 -6.98
CA ALA A 343 -5.92 -4.80 -5.86
C ALA A 343 -4.71 -5.69 -5.60
N PHE A 344 -3.68 -5.07 -5.03
CA PHE A 344 -2.48 -5.71 -4.49
C PHE A 344 -2.05 -4.98 -3.22
N GLN A 345 -1.67 -5.73 -2.18
CA GLN A 345 -1.20 -5.17 -0.92
C GLN A 345 0.14 -5.78 -0.51
N TYR A 346 1.06 -4.95 -0.03
CA TYR A 346 2.34 -5.43 0.45
C TYR A 346 2.82 -4.59 1.64
N SER A 347 3.71 -5.18 2.42
CA SER A 347 4.43 -4.53 3.50
C SER A 347 5.93 -4.51 3.21
N SER A 348 6.59 -3.44 3.59
CA SER A 348 8.05 -3.37 3.59
C SER A 348 8.52 -2.44 4.71
N HIS A 349 9.82 -2.20 4.78
CA HIS A 349 10.47 -1.58 5.92
C HIS A 349 11.37 -0.43 5.48
N VAL A 350 11.60 0.49 6.41
CA VAL A 350 12.57 1.56 6.30
C VAL A 350 13.21 1.77 7.66
N SER A 351 14.50 2.10 7.66
CA SER A 351 15.24 2.46 8.85
C SER A 351 15.87 3.83 8.69
N LEU A 352 15.82 4.68 9.72
CA LEU A 352 16.48 5.98 9.73
C LEU A 352 17.42 6.09 10.92
N GLN A 353 18.50 6.86 10.76
CA GLN A 353 19.35 7.32 11.86
C GLN A 353 18.81 8.61 12.51
N ALA A 354 17.48 8.80 12.48
CA ALA A 354 16.78 9.95 13.01
C ALA A 354 15.40 9.51 13.54
N PRO A 355 14.88 10.16 14.60
CA PRO A 355 13.60 9.79 15.22
C PRO A 355 12.39 10.13 14.34
N SER A 356 12.58 10.95 13.31
CA SER A 356 11.52 11.26 12.35
C SER A 356 12.02 11.51 10.93
N GLY A 357 11.08 11.46 10.00
CA GLY A 357 11.30 11.75 8.59
C GLY A 357 10.00 11.74 7.78
N HIS A 358 10.13 11.94 6.47
CA HIS A 358 9.03 11.87 5.52
C HIS A 358 9.42 10.99 4.34
N MET A 359 8.45 10.21 3.86
CA MET A 359 8.60 9.38 2.68
C MET A 359 7.53 9.71 1.65
N TRP A 360 7.94 9.76 0.39
CA TRP A 360 7.03 9.88 -0.75
C TRP A 360 7.68 9.28 -2.00
N GLY A 361 6.92 9.15 -3.07
CA GLY A 361 7.47 8.54 -4.26
C GLY A 361 6.47 8.38 -5.40
N THR A 362 6.86 7.55 -6.35
CA THR A 362 6.05 7.18 -7.50
C THR A 362 6.21 5.69 -7.81
N PHE A 363 5.13 5.06 -8.24
CA PHE A 363 5.17 3.81 -8.98
C PHE A 363 5.04 4.10 -10.46
N ARG A 364 5.94 3.55 -11.27
CA ARG A 364 5.74 3.54 -12.72
C ARG A 364 4.84 2.36 -13.07
N LEU A 365 3.69 2.65 -13.65
CA LEU A 365 2.77 1.64 -14.17
C LEU A 365 2.76 1.66 -15.69
N GLU A 366 2.54 0.50 -16.26
CA GLU A 366 2.31 0.29 -17.69
C GLU A 366 0.91 -0.29 -17.87
N ARG A 367 0.08 0.38 -18.66
CA ARG A 367 -1.27 -0.07 -18.99
C ARG A 367 -1.23 -1.06 -20.14
N GLU A 368 -2.26 -1.88 -20.30
CA GLU A 368 -2.35 -2.90 -21.36
C GLU A 368 -2.27 -2.35 -22.81
N ASP A 369 -2.49 -1.05 -23.01
CA ASP A 369 -2.31 -0.34 -24.30
C ASP A 369 -0.85 0.10 -24.56
N GLY A 370 0.07 -0.19 -23.62
CA GLY A 370 1.47 0.22 -23.66
C GLY A 370 1.75 1.62 -23.09
N TYR A 371 0.72 2.37 -22.67
CA TYR A 371 0.90 3.68 -22.07
C TYR A 371 1.50 3.55 -20.66
N SER A 372 2.61 4.25 -20.43
CA SER A 372 3.28 4.32 -19.13
C SER A 372 2.96 5.62 -18.41
N PHE A 373 2.70 5.56 -17.11
CA PHE A 373 2.48 6.74 -16.27
C PHE A 373 3.01 6.53 -14.85
N ASP A 374 3.29 7.64 -14.17
CA ASP A 374 3.72 7.63 -12.78
C ASP A 374 2.52 7.83 -11.85
N CYS A 375 2.21 6.82 -11.04
CA CYS A 375 1.22 6.91 -9.98
C CYS A 375 1.89 7.40 -8.69
N LYS A 376 1.34 8.45 -8.08
CA LYS A 376 1.92 9.07 -6.90
C LYS A 376 1.69 8.23 -5.65
N ILE A 377 2.74 8.13 -4.84
CA ILE A 377 2.65 7.66 -3.47
C ILE A 377 2.53 8.92 -2.60
N PRO A 378 1.42 9.11 -1.86
CA PRO A 378 1.25 10.31 -1.06
C PRO A 378 2.35 10.39 0.01
N PRO A 379 2.92 11.59 0.27
CA PRO A 379 3.77 11.83 1.41
C PRO A 379 3.13 11.37 2.72
N PHE A 380 3.90 10.64 3.52
CA PHE A 380 3.55 10.21 4.86
C PHE A 380 4.72 10.45 5.82
N SER A 381 4.40 10.67 7.09
CA SER A 381 5.38 10.90 8.14
C SER A 381 5.84 9.58 8.75
N LEU A 382 7.10 9.56 9.16
CA LEU A 382 7.70 8.54 9.99
C LEU A 382 7.98 9.22 11.32
N GLU A 383 7.26 8.85 12.37
CA GLU A 383 7.42 9.44 13.71
C GLU A 383 7.73 8.33 14.71
N SER A 384 8.75 8.53 15.55
CA SER A 384 8.97 7.73 16.75
C SER A 384 8.10 8.23 17.90
N LYS A 385 7.99 7.45 18.98
CA LYS A 385 7.28 7.91 20.17
C LYS A 385 8.04 9.07 20.86
N PRO A 386 7.33 9.99 21.55
CA PRO A 386 7.94 11.08 22.30
C PRO A 386 8.90 10.60 23.40
N ASP A 387 8.61 9.47 24.04
CA ASP A 387 9.39 8.96 25.17
C ASP A 387 10.73 8.32 24.76
N ASP A 388 10.92 8.01 23.47
CA ASP A 388 12.19 7.54 22.90
C ASP A 388 13.16 8.73 22.60
N LEU A 389 12.71 9.98 22.80
CA LEU A 389 13.56 11.16 22.84
C LEU A 389 14.07 11.29 24.28
N GLY A 390 15.16 10.58 24.60
CA GLY A 390 15.78 10.66 25.93
C GLY A 390 16.00 12.12 26.38
N PRO A 391 15.97 12.41 27.70
CA PRO A 391 16.17 13.75 28.20
C PRO A 391 17.55 14.29 27.75
N PRO A 392 17.68 15.60 27.44
CA PRO A 392 18.98 16.18 27.12
C PRO A 392 19.93 15.91 28.29
N THR A 393 21.05 15.27 27.99
CA THR A 393 22.07 14.93 28.97
C THR A 393 22.50 16.21 29.68
N PRO A 394 22.41 16.32 31.02
CA PRO A 394 22.96 17.48 31.71
C PRO A 394 24.47 17.48 31.49
N ALA A 395 24.98 18.61 31.00
CA ALA A 395 26.40 18.84 30.81
C ALA A 395 27.17 18.50 32.10
N THR A 396 28.10 17.55 32.01
CA THR A 396 29.02 17.22 33.09
C THR A 396 29.85 18.47 33.43
N PRO A 397 29.86 18.98 34.66
CA PRO A 397 30.82 20.00 35.03
C PRO A 397 32.21 19.37 35.06
N SER A 398 33.11 19.90 34.23
CA SER A 398 34.50 19.50 34.17
C SER A 398 35.17 19.72 35.53
N ALA A 399 35.61 18.62 36.15
CA ALA A 399 36.51 18.65 37.29
C ALA A 399 37.90 19.09 36.81
N HIS A 400 38.21 20.37 36.95
CA HIS A 400 39.58 20.87 37.07
C HIS A 400 39.54 22.26 37.70
N ASP A 401 39.62 22.32 39.03
CA ASP A 401 40.65 23.17 39.62
C ASP A 401 41.17 22.58 40.92
N LYS A 402 42.49 22.59 41.05
CA LYS A 402 43.29 21.97 42.10
C LYS A 402 44.15 23.10 42.67
N LYS A 403 43.94 23.53 43.91
CA LYS A 403 44.98 23.72 44.97
C LYS A 403 44.64 24.78 46.03
N ARG A 404 45.05 24.40 47.26
CA ARG A 404 45.58 25.21 48.39
C ARG A 404 44.53 26.06 49.12
N ASP A 405 44.43 26.07 50.46
CA ASP A 405 45.49 26.26 51.46
C ASP A 405 45.22 25.54 52.81
N ASP A 406 46.28 25.54 53.62
CA ASP A 406 46.54 25.02 54.97
C ASP A 406 45.64 25.52 56.14
N SER A 407 45.87 24.92 57.32
CA SER A 407 45.51 25.30 58.73
C SER A 407 44.02 25.14 59.13
N ASP A 408 43.63 24.54 60.26
CA ASP A 408 44.26 24.22 61.56
C ASP A 408 43.80 22.83 62.08
#